data_AF-A0A8C5IZE2-F1
#
_entry.id   AF-A0A8C5IZE2-F1
#
_cell.length_a   1.000
_cell.length_b   1.000
_cell.length_c   1.000
_cell.angle_alpha   90.00
_cell.angle_beta   90.00
_cell.angle_gamma   90.00
#
_symmetry.space_group_name_H-M   'P 1'
#
loop_
_entity.id
_entity.type
_entity.pdbx_description
1 polymer ?
#
loop_
_entity_poly.entity_id
_entity_poly.type
_entity_poly.pdbx_seq_one_letter_code
_entity_poly.pdbx_strand_id
1 'polypeptide(L)'
;MELHSLREALKVEIPCQQVTECKAENGDLKKQIHERQSRIAALNEKQVRNRSIQLCLVFLLVFMMHYLNIRKVSALAEKYWRQGI
;
A
#
# COMPACT_ATOMS: atom_id res chain seq x y z
N MET A 1 10.46 50.44 24.89
CA MET A 1 8.97 50.58 24.88
C MET A 1 8.34 50.34 23.50
N GLU A 2 9.10 50.11 22.42
CA GLU A 2 8.50 50.03 21.07
C GLU A 2 8.00 48.64 20.64
N LEU A 3 8.56 47.56 21.22
CA LEU A 3 8.13 46.19 20.93
C LEU A 3 6.72 45.86 21.45
N HIS A 4 6.26 46.52 22.51
CA HIS A 4 4.92 46.29 23.07
C HIS A 4 3.84 46.95 22.21
N SER A 5 4.08 48.18 21.76
CA SER A 5 3.19 48.91 20.85
C SER A 5 3.09 48.22 19.49
N LEU A 6 4.21 47.74 18.94
CA LEU A 6 4.21 46.99 17.68
C LEU A 6 3.43 45.67 17.80
N ARG A 7 3.55 44.98 18.94
CA ARG A 7 2.83 43.72 19.23
C ARG A 7 1.33 43.93 19.41
N GLU A 8 0.94 45.05 20.02
CA GLU A 8 -0.46 45.42 20.17
C GLU A 8 -1.06 45.83 18.83
N ALA A 9 -0.37 46.64 18.03
CA ALA A 9 -0.78 47.02 16.67
C ALA A 9 -0.95 45.79 15.74
N LEU A 10 0.00 44.85 15.75
CA LEU A 10 -0.07 43.63 14.95
C LEU A 10 -1.23 42.70 15.38
N LYS A 11 -1.62 42.75 16.66
CA LYS A 11 -2.75 41.99 17.23
C LYS A 11 -4.11 42.59 16.84
N VAL A 12 -4.15 43.87 16.46
CA VAL A 12 -5.36 44.52 15.91
C VAL A 12 -5.52 44.22 14.42
N GLU A 13 -4.42 44.11 13.66
CA GLU A 13 -4.46 43.84 12.21
C GLU A 13 -4.79 42.40 11.84
N ILE A 14 -4.47 41.43 12.70
CA ILE A 14 -4.88 40.04 12.51
C ILE A 14 -6.03 39.76 13.48
N PRO A 15 -7.30 39.80 13.03
CA PRO A 15 -8.42 39.49 13.92
C PRO A 15 -8.19 38.10 14.50
N CYS A 16 -8.16 38.01 15.84
CA CYS A 16 -7.95 36.75 16.56
C CYS A 16 -8.87 35.63 16.04
N GLN A 17 -10.04 36.00 15.52
CA GLN A 17 -10.99 35.14 14.82
C GLN A 17 -10.38 34.38 13.63
N GLN A 18 -9.66 35.06 12.72
CA GLN A 18 -8.97 34.42 11.58
C GLN A 18 -7.90 33.43 12.05
N VAL A 19 -7.17 33.73 13.14
CA VAL A 19 -6.16 32.81 13.66
C VAL A 19 -6.78 31.56 14.30
N THR A 20 -7.90 31.71 15.01
CA THR A 20 -8.68 30.57 15.53
C THR A 20 -9.33 29.75 14.43
N GLU A 21 -9.87 30.40 13.40
CA GLU A 21 -10.53 29.75 12.26
C GLU A 21 -9.50 29.00 11.41
N CYS A 22 -8.36 29.62 11.08
CA CYS A 22 -7.24 28.95 10.42
C CYS A 22 -6.65 27.78 11.24
N LYS A 23 -6.63 27.87 12.58
CA LYS A 23 -6.21 26.75 13.43
C LYS A 23 -7.25 25.63 13.49
N ALA A 24 -8.53 25.98 13.52
CA ALA A 24 -9.63 25.01 13.50
C ALA A 24 -9.68 24.27 12.15
N GLU A 25 -9.57 25.00 11.04
CA GLU A 25 -9.52 24.45 9.69
C GLU A 25 -8.28 23.54 9.51
N ASN A 26 -7.11 23.96 10.01
CA ASN A 26 -5.92 23.10 10.02
C ASN A 26 -6.10 21.83 10.86
N GLY A 27 -6.84 21.90 11.96
CA GLY A 27 -7.19 20.74 12.78
C GLY A 27 -8.07 19.74 12.01
N ASP A 28 -9.05 20.25 11.26
CA ASP A 28 -9.93 19.43 10.42
C ASP A 28 -9.20 18.82 9.22
N LEU A 29 -8.41 19.62 8.51
CA LEU A 29 -7.52 19.15 7.43
C LEU A 29 -6.60 18.04 7.90
N LYS A 30 -6.00 18.17 9.08
CA LYS A 30 -5.12 17.13 9.66
C LYS A 30 -5.88 15.84 9.96
N LYS A 31 -7.13 15.92 10.43
CA LYS A 31 -8.00 14.73 10.62
C LYS A 31 -8.35 14.07 9.29
N GLN A 32 -8.75 14.85 8.28
CA GLN A 32 -9.04 14.32 6.95
C GLN A 32 -7.81 13.65 6.32
N ILE A 33 -6.61 14.22 6.48
CA ILE A 33 -5.36 13.62 6.01
C ILE A 33 -5.11 12.29 6.72
N HIS A 34 -5.27 12.25 8.04
CA HIS A 34 -5.05 11.02 8.81
C HIS A 34 -6.03 9.91 8.43
N GLU A 35 -7.30 10.24 8.24
CA GLU A 35 -8.33 9.30 7.78
C GLU A 35 -8.02 8.78 6.37
N ARG A 36 -7.64 9.67 5.45
CA ARG A 36 -7.23 9.28 4.09
C ARG A 36 -5.98 8.39 4.11
N GLN A 37 -4.98 8.71 4.95
CA GLN A 37 -3.80 7.87 5.11
C GLN A 37 -4.14 6.49 5.67
N SER A 38 -5.04 6.41 6.64
CA SER A 38 -5.54 5.13 7.17
C SER A 38 -6.24 4.29 6.09
N ARG A 39 -7.09 4.92 5.28
CA ARG A 39 -7.74 4.27 4.13
C ARG A 39 -6.72 3.78 3.10
N ILE A 40 -5.71 4.60 2.77
CA ILE A 40 -4.63 4.21 1.85
C ILE A 40 -3.86 3.00 2.41
N ALA A 41 -3.50 3.02 3.70
CA ALA A 41 -2.81 1.90 4.33
C ALA A 41 -3.62 0.60 4.26
N ALA A 42 -4.91 0.66 4.61
CA ALA A 42 -5.81 -0.50 4.55
C ALA A 42 -6.00 -1.03 3.12
N LEU A 43 -6.08 -0.14 2.12
CA LEU A 43 -6.15 -0.53 0.71
C LEU A 43 -4.83 -1.14 0.21
N ASN A 44 -3.69 -0.57 0.62
CA ASN A 44 -2.37 -1.06 0.25
C ASN A 44 -2.12 -2.47 0.82
N GLU A 45 -2.47 -2.71 2.09
CA GLU A 45 -2.36 -4.05 2.69
C GLU A 45 -3.20 -5.09 1.95
N LYS A 46 -4.43 -4.74 1.54
CA LYS A 46 -5.28 -5.62 0.73
C LYS A 46 -4.64 -5.90 -0.64
N GLN A 47 -4.09 -4.89 -1.29
CA GLN A 47 -3.45 -5.01 -2.60
C GLN A 47 -2.18 -5.86 -2.54
N VAL A 48 -1.31 -5.65 -1.55
CA VAL A 48 -0.09 -6.43 -1.34
C VAL A 48 -0.43 -7.90 -1.09
N ARG A 49 -1.41 -8.17 -0.22
CA ARG A 49 -1.85 -9.54 0.08
C ARG A 49 -2.40 -10.25 -1.16
N ASN A 50 -3.22 -9.56 -1.95
CA ASN A 50 -3.77 -10.13 -3.18
C ASN A 50 -2.68 -10.43 -4.21
N ARG A 51 -1.73 -9.50 -4.42
CA ARG A 51 -0.57 -9.73 -5.30
C ARG A 51 0.29 -10.91 -4.84
N SER A 52 0.54 -11.03 -3.54
CA SER A 52 1.31 -12.14 -2.98
C SER A 52 0.61 -13.48 -3.22
N ILE A 53 -0.69 -13.57 -2.98
CA ILE A 53 -1.48 -14.78 -3.25
C ILE A 53 -1.46 -15.12 -4.75
N GLN A 54 -1.65 -14.13 -5.62
CA GLN A 54 -1.64 -14.35 -7.06
C GLN A 54 -0.29 -14.88 -7.55
N LEU A 55 0.82 -14.33 -7.04
CA LEU A 55 2.18 -14.82 -7.32
C LEU A 55 2.37 -16.27 -6.84
N CYS A 56 1.93 -16.59 -5.63
CA CYS A 56 1.98 -17.95 -5.11
C CYS A 56 1.18 -18.93 -5.98
N LEU A 57 -0.03 -18.56 -6.40
CA LEU A 57 -0.87 -19.39 -7.26
C LEU A 57 -0.22 -19.65 -8.62
N VAL A 58 0.33 -18.60 -9.26
CA VAL A 58 1.04 -18.74 -10.54
C VAL A 58 2.26 -19.66 -10.37
N PHE A 59 3.05 -19.46 -9.32
CA PHE A 59 4.21 -20.30 -9.02
C PHE A 59 3.81 -21.77 -8.83
N LEU A 60 2.76 -22.04 -8.06
CA LEU A 60 2.24 -23.40 -7.84
C LEU A 60 1.75 -24.04 -9.14
N LEU A 61 1.05 -23.30 -10.00
CA LEU A 61 0.59 -23.80 -11.29
C LEU A 61 1.75 -24.19 -12.21
N VAL A 62 2.76 -23.32 -12.31
CA VAL A 62 3.97 -23.59 -13.10
C VAL A 62 4.70 -24.82 -12.56
N PHE A 63 4.86 -24.93 -11.24
CA PHE A 63 5.47 -26.07 -10.60
C PHE A 63 4.72 -27.37 -10.90
N MET A 64 3.39 -27.37 -10.80
CA MET A 64 2.56 -28.54 -11.11
C MET A 64 2.64 -28.95 -12.58
N MET A 65 2.65 -27.99 -13.50
CA MET A 65 2.84 -28.26 -14.92
C MET A 65 4.22 -28.87 -15.20
N HIS A 66 5.27 -28.34 -14.59
CA HIS A 66 6.62 -28.87 -14.74
C HIS A 66 6.74 -30.30 -14.17
N TYR A 67 6.17 -30.54 -12.98
CA TYR A 67 6.10 -31.87 -12.38
C TYR A 67 5.39 -32.88 -13.27
N LEU A 68 4.23 -32.51 -13.83
CA LEU A 68 3.49 -33.37 -14.76
C LEU A 68 4.28 -33.64 -16.03
N ASN A 69 5.01 -32.65 -16.54
CA ASN A 69 5.83 -32.81 -17.73
C ASN A 69 6.99 -33.79 -17.48
N ILE A 70 7.71 -33.63 -16.37
CA ILE A 70 8.76 -34.58 -15.95
C ILE A 70 8.17 -35.99 -15.83
N ARG A 71 7.03 -36.14 -15.16
CA ARG A 71 6.38 -37.44 -14.97
C ARG A 71 6.00 -38.09 -16.31
N LYS A 72 5.50 -37.31 -17.28
CA LYS A 72 5.21 -37.80 -18.63
C LYS A 72 6.47 -38.27 -19.34
N VAL A 73 7.56 -37.50 -19.26
CA VAL A 73 8.85 -37.86 -19.86
C VAL A 73 9.41 -39.13 -19.22
N SER A 74 9.39 -39.24 -17.89
CA SER A 74 9.82 -40.44 -17.17
C SER A 74 9.01 -41.68 -17.58
N ALA A 75 7.68 -41.55 -17.70
CA ALA A 75 6.83 -42.65 -18.13
C ALA A 75 7.09 -43.07 -19.59
N LEU A 76 7.44 -42.11 -20.46
CA LEU A 76 7.81 -42.39 -21.84
C LEU A 76 9.17 -43.10 -21.91
N ALA A 77 10.16 -42.61 -21.17
CA ALA A 77 11.49 -43.22 -21.07
C ALA A 77 11.42 -44.66 -20.56
N GLU A 78 10.58 -44.93 -19.55
CA GLU A 78 10.37 -46.28 -19.04
C GLU A 78 9.74 -47.22 -20.07
N LYS A 79 8.83 -46.72 -20.90
CA LYS A 79 8.26 -47.50 -22.02
C LYS A 79 9.30 -47.84 -23.08
N TYR A 80 10.14 -46.88 -23.47
CA TYR A 80 11.25 -47.13 -24.41
C TYR A 80 12.26 -48.13 -23.83
N TRP A 81 12.63 -47.98 -22.57
CA TRP A 81 13.53 -48.91 -21.87
C TRP A 81 12.99 -50.35 -21.85
N ARG A 82 11.70 -50.54 -21.55
CA ARG A 82 11.08 -51.87 -21.58
C ARG A 82 10.95 -52.46 -22.98
N GLN A 83 10.91 -51.62 -24.02
CA GLN A 83 10.86 -52.07 -25.41
C GLN A 83 12.23 -52.47 -25.97
N GLY A 84 13.32 -52.31 -25.21
CA GLY A 84 14.65 -52.80 -25.60
C GLY A 84 15.27 -52.06 -26.79
N ILE A 85 14.90 -50.79 -26.99
CA ILE A 85 15.59 -49.86 -27.90
C ILE A 85 16.66 -49.11 -27.12
#